data_AF-A0A8F5C2L0-F1
#
_entry.id   AF-A0A8F5C2L0-F1
#
_cell.length_a   1.000
_cell.length_b   1.000
_cell.length_c   1.000
_cell.angle_alpha   90.00
_cell.angle_beta   90.00
_cell.angle_gamma   90.00
#
_symmetry.space_group_name_H-M   'P 1'
#
loop_
_entity.id
_entity.type
_entity.pdbx_description
1 polymer ?
#
loop_
_entity_poly.entity_id
_entity_poly.type
_entity_poly.pdbx_seq_one_letter_code
_entity_poly.pdbx_strand_id
1 'polypeptide(L)'
;MDYEDWKDQIIRFDELGKLVKFLKDAENERDKIRRITIEDQEALSLVAKNRVALGKWNVIVASTKSFGEEVDMKFLDELAFAAIYVTMSRLTNFSDYFYEVRLLSLNSFLKVVSQVKDALGSNVLIHGDVMTLRGETVIYTVFISDRRNFNIIDSIMTKEGIPFEIHSLVVNDRVDEEYRLELMKKYKRIVDPHDILNPGKLRV
;
A
#
# COMPACT_ATOMS: atom_id res chain seq x y z
N MET A 1 4.47 -9.90 -29.88
CA MET A 1 4.23 -10.37 -28.50
C MET A 1 5.51 -11.07 -28.07
N ASP A 2 6.44 -10.36 -27.45
CA ASP A 2 7.50 -11.04 -26.70
C ASP A 2 6.84 -11.56 -25.43
N TYR A 3 6.62 -12.87 -25.37
CA TYR A 3 6.36 -13.56 -24.12
C TYR A 3 7.67 -13.55 -23.34
N GLU A 4 8.00 -12.43 -22.69
CA GLU A 4 9.02 -12.45 -21.66
C GLU A 4 8.61 -13.48 -20.59
N ASP A 5 9.54 -14.38 -20.24
CA ASP A 5 9.38 -15.51 -19.31
C ASP A 5 9.25 -15.02 -17.85
N TRP A 6 8.27 -14.15 -17.62
CA TRP A 6 7.94 -13.61 -16.30
C TRP A 6 7.33 -14.71 -15.46
N LYS A 7 8.03 -15.09 -14.40
CA LYS A 7 7.59 -16.09 -13.44
C LYS A 7 7.15 -15.42 -12.16
N ASP A 8 5.95 -15.76 -11.71
CA ASP A 8 5.46 -15.37 -10.40
C ASP A 8 6.14 -16.22 -9.32
N GLN A 9 6.69 -15.55 -8.33
CA GLN A 9 7.47 -16.17 -7.28
C GLN A 9 7.07 -15.59 -5.93
N ILE A 10 7.09 -16.43 -4.91
CA ILE A 10 6.84 -16.03 -3.52
C ILE A 10 8.12 -16.14 -2.70
N ILE A 11 8.36 -15.11 -1.88
CA ILE A 11 9.47 -15.00 -0.95
C ILE A 11 8.87 -14.73 0.41
N ARG A 12 9.31 -15.47 1.42
CA ARG A 12 8.70 -15.49 2.74
C ARG A 12 9.67 -14.96 3.77
N PHE A 13 9.17 -14.13 4.67
CA PHE A 13 9.94 -13.51 5.72
C PHE A 13 9.22 -13.62 7.06
N ASP A 14 9.98 -13.86 8.13
CA ASP A 14 9.45 -13.83 9.50
C ASP A 14 9.47 -12.41 10.10
N GLU A 15 10.28 -11.51 9.54
CA GLU A 15 10.52 -10.16 10.04
C GLU A 15 10.32 -9.14 8.92
N LEU A 16 9.54 -8.09 9.21
CA LEU A 16 9.28 -6.99 8.28
C LEU A 16 10.57 -6.30 7.83
N GLY A 17 11.56 -6.16 8.72
CA GLY A 17 12.86 -5.55 8.40
C GLY A 17 13.63 -6.31 7.31
N LYS A 18 13.55 -7.66 7.29
CA LYS A 18 14.19 -8.48 6.25
C LYS A 18 13.51 -8.29 4.89
N LEU A 19 12.18 -8.19 4.90
CA LEU A 19 11.41 -7.85 3.70
C LEU A 19 11.82 -6.48 3.16
N VAL A 20 11.89 -5.46 4.00
CA VAL A 20 12.26 -4.10 3.57
C VAL A 20 13.69 -4.06 3.02
N LYS A 21 14.62 -4.81 3.62
CA LYS A 21 15.97 -4.99 3.08
C LYS A 21 15.95 -5.63 1.70
N PHE A 22 15.16 -6.69 1.50
CA PHE A 22 14.99 -7.32 0.19
C PHE A 22 14.49 -6.33 -0.86
N LEU A 23 13.49 -5.49 -0.53
CA LEU A 23 12.98 -4.49 -1.46
C LEU A 23 14.04 -3.46 -1.85
N LYS A 24 14.90 -3.08 -0.90
CA LYS A 24 16.02 -2.18 -1.18
C LYS A 24 17.03 -2.81 -2.12
N ASP A 25 17.37 -4.08 -1.90
CA ASP A 25 18.30 -4.82 -2.75
C ASP A 25 17.73 -5.04 -4.17
N ALA A 26 16.41 -5.25 -4.27
CA ALA A 26 15.68 -5.44 -5.52
C ALA A 26 15.68 -4.21 -6.44
N GLU A 27 15.97 -3.01 -5.91
CA GLU A 27 16.15 -1.79 -6.73
C GLU A 27 17.22 -1.97 -7.80
N ASN A 28 18.27 -2.75 -7.51
CA ASN A 28 19.39 -3.00 -8.43
C ASN A 28 19.03 -3.96 -9.58
N GLU A 29 17.86 -4.60 -9.52
CA GLU A 29 17.40 -5.60 -10.48
C GLU A 29 16.04 -5.20 -11.08
N ARG A 30 15.73 -3.89 -11.05
CA ARG A 30 14.41 -3.37 -11.44
C ARG A 30 14.04 -3.69 -12.88
N ASP A 31 15.02 -3.74 -13.78
CA ASP A 31 14.87 -4.13 -15.19
C ASP A 31 14.37 -5.58 -15.35
N LYS A 32 14.61 -6.43 -14.36
CA LYS A 32 14.20 -7.85 -14.34
C LYS A 32 12.96 -8.07 -13.50
N ILE A 33 12.31 -7.03 -12.99
CA ILE A 33 11.13 -7.14 -12.12
C ILE A 33 9.97 -6.35 -12.70
N ARG A 34 8.87 -7.05 -13.00
CA ARG A 34 7.66 -6.45 -13.57
C ARG A 34 6.74 -5.90 -12.48
N ARG A 35 6.53 -6.66 -11.41
CA ARG A 35 5.71 -6.28 -10.26
C ARG A 35 6.26 -6.87 -8.98
N ILE A 36 6.03 -6.16 -7.87
CA ILE A 36 6.23 -6.66 -6.52
C ILE A 36 4.99 -6.29 -5.70
N THR A 37 4.40 -7.28 -5.04
CA THR A 37 3.31 -7.11 -4.09
C THR A 37 3.73 -7.69 -2.74
N ILE A 38 3.25 -7.10 -1.67
CA ILE A 38 3.53 -7.44 -0.27
C ILE A 38 2.21 -7.79 0.38
N GLU A 39 2.20 -8.88 1.15
CA GLU A 39 1.06 -9.28 1.96
C GLU A 39 1.56 -9.68 3.35
N ASP A 40 0.84 -9.28 4.39
CA ASP A 40 0.95 -9.99 5.67
C ASP A 40 0.33 -11.39 5.58
N GLN A 41 0.62 -12.22 6.58
CA GLN A 41 0.15 -13.61 6.62
C GLN A 41 -1.38 -13.68 6.55
N GLU A 42 -2.07 -12.84 7.32
CA GLU A 42 -3.51 -12.85 7.39
C GLU A 42 -4.14 -12.46 6.05
N ALA A 43 -3.68 -11.39 5.39
CA ALA A 43 -4.17 -10.98 4.08
C ALA A 43 -4.01 -12.09 3.04
N LEU A 44 -2.79 -12.62 2.89
CA LEU A 44 -2.54 -13.65 1.88
C LEU A 44 -3.32 -14.94 2.17
N SER A 45 -3.52 -15.29 3.44
CA SER A 45 -4.27 -16.50 3.82
C SER A 45 -5.71 -16.49 3.31
N LEU A 46 -6.37 -15.32 3.32
CA LEU A 46 -7.76 -15.17 2.89
C LEU A 46 -7.93 -15.47 1.39
N VAL A 47 -6.93 -15.09 0.59
CA VAL A 47 -7.00 -15.22 -0.87
C VAL A 47 -6.38 -16.53 -1.34
N ALA A 48 -5.23 -16.92 -0.77
CA ALA A 48 -4.56 -18.16 -1.16
C ALA A 48 -5.29 -19.42 -0.69
N LYS A 49 -6.07 -19.38 0.41
CA LYS A 49 -6.85 -20.52 0.93
C LYS A 49 -6.06 -21.85 0.96
N ASN A 50 -4.80 -21.80 1.40
CA ASN A 50 -3.84 -22.92 1.48
C ASN A 50 -3.20 -23.39 0.16
N ARG A 51 -3.35 -22.64 -0.95
CA ARG A 51 -2.68 -22.97 -2.22
C ARG A 51 -1.16 -22.79 -2.18
N VAL A 52 -0.66 -21.99 -1.24
CA VAL A 52 0.77 -21.73 -1.02
C VAL A 52 1.08 -21.75 0.48
N ALA A 53 2.29 -22.18 0.84
CA ALA A 53 2.81 -21.97 2.18
C ALA A 53 3.00 -20.47 2.45
N LEU A 54 2.79 -20.04 3.69
CA LEU A 54 2.81 -18.63 4.09
C LEU A 54 3.91 -18.37 5.12
N GLY A 55 4.65 -17.27 4.96
CA GLY A 55 5.41 -16.64 6.03
C GLY A 55 4.58 -15.59 6.77
N LYS A 56 5.16 -14.96 7.80
CA LYS A 56 4.55 -13.80 8.47
C LYS A 56 4.38 -12.62 7.52
N TRP A 57 5.35 -12.46 6.64
CA TRP A 57 5.38 -11.49 5.56
C TRP A 57 5.71 -12.20 4.25
N ASN A 58 4.99 -11.85 3.20
CA ASN A 58 5.08 -12.53 1.92
C ASN A 58 5.30 -11.47 0.84
N VAL A 59 6.35 -11.65 0.06
CA VAL A 59 6.61 -10.84 -1.14
C VAL A 59 6.34 -11.70 -2.34
N ILE A 60 5.52 -11.17 -3.24
CA ILE A 60 5.22 -11.81 -4.51
C ILE A 60 5.88 -10.98 -5.61
N VAL A 61 6.72 -11.61 -6.40
CA VAL A 61 7.49 -10.96 -7.45
C VAL A 61 7.18 -11.63 -8.78
N ALA A 62 6.82 -10.85 -9.79
CA ALA A 62 6.89 -11.31 -11.18
C ALA A 62 8.24 -10.89 -11.75
N SER A 63 9.11 -11.86 -12.05
CA SER A 63 10.47 -11.60 -12.51
C SER A 63 10.95 -12.60 -13.57
N THR A 64 11.84 -12.15 -14.45
CA THR A 64 12.64 -13.02 -15.35
C THR A 64 13.85 -13.64 -14.63
N LYS A 65 14.17 -13.18 -13.42
CA LYS A 65 15.21 -13.72 -12.53
C LYS A 65 14.55 -14.47 -11.37
N SER A 66 15.20 -15.54 -10.92
CA SER A 66 14.73 -16.25 -9.72
C SER A 66 15.12 -15.49 -8.44
N PHE A 67 14.12 -15.21 -7.62
CA PHE A 67 14.24 -14.61 -6.28
C PHE A 67 13.65 -15.49 -5.18
N GLY A 68 12.76 -16.43 -5.53
CA GLY A 68 12.04 -17.25 -4.56
C GLY A 68 11.46 -18.52 -5.17
N GLU A 69 10.45 -19.07 -4.50
CA GLU A 69 9.73 -20.25 -4.97
C GLU A 69 8.75 -19.86 -6.07
N GLU A 70 8.83 -20.50 -7.24
CA GLU A 70 7.87 -20.32 -8.32
C GLU A 70 6.50 -20.87 -7.92
N VAL A 71 5.44 -20.09 -8.17
CA VAL A 71 4.07 -20.42 -7.77
C VAL A 71 3.09 -20.09 -8.90
N ASP A 72 2.12 -20.98 -9.17
CA ASP A 72 1.01 -20.67 -10.09
C ASP A 72 0.04 -19.71 -9.39
N MET A 73 0.18 -18.43 -9.72
CA MET A 73 -0.49 -17.32 -9.06
C MET A 73 -1.76 -16.85 -9.77
N LYS A 74 -2.47 -17.72 -10.50
CA LYS A 74 -3.79 -17.38 -11.10
C LYS A 74 -4.82 -16.79 -10.12
N PHE A 75 -4.62 -16.95 -8.82
CA PHE A 75 -5.47 -16.34 -7.79
C PHE A 75 -5.11 -14.87 -7.46
N LEU A 76 -3.94 -14.39 -7.86
CA LEU A 76 -3.49 -13.00 -7.63
C LEU A 76 -4.05 -12.01 -8.63
N ASP A 77 -4.62 -12.46 -9.74
CA ASP A 77 -5.41 -11.58 -10.59
C ASP A 77 -6.59 -10.96 -9.79
N GLU A 78 -6.97 -11.59 -8.66
CA GLU A 78 -7.91 -11.06 -7.66
C GLU A 78 -7.28 -10.04 -6.67
N LEU A 79 -5.94 -10.02 -6.52
CA LEU A 79 -5.20 -9.09 -5.64
C LEU A 79 -4.71 -7.83 -6.35
N ALA A 80 -4.82 -7.72 -7.68
CA ALA A 80 -4.28 -6.58 -8.42
C ALA A 80 -4.99 -5.26 -8.04
N PHE A 81 -4.23 -4.35 -7.41
CA PHE A 81 -4.42 -2.91 -7.15
C PHE A 81 -5.87 -2.40 -6.94
N ALA A 82 -6.71 -2.46 -7.96
CA ALA A 82 -8.08 -1.92 -7.93
C ALA A 82 -9.11 -2.88 -7.30
N ALA A 83 -8.81 -4.17 -7.19
CA ALA A 83 -9.76 -5.17 -6.70
C ALA A 83 -9.52 -5.58 -5.24
N ILE A 84 -8.33 -5.36 -4.69
CA ILE A 84 -7.93 -5.92 -3.39
C ILE A 84 -8.92 -5.57 -2.27
N TYR A 85 -9.33 -4.31 -2.15
CA TYR A 85 -10.27 -3.88 -1.11
C TYR A 85 -11.69 -4.44 -1.36
N VAL A 86 -12.13 -4.56 -2.62
CA VAL A 86 -13.41 -5.20 -2.95
C VAL A 86 -13.37 -6.70 -2.60
N THR A 87 -12.30 -7.39 -2.97
CA THR A 87 -12.08 -8.81 -2.67
C THR A 87 -12.05 -9.02 -1.16
N MET A 88 -11.24 -8.25 -0.43
CA MET A 88 -11.14 -8.33 1.03
C MET A 88 -12.45 -7.99 1.74
N SER A 89 -13.26 -7.04 1.23
CA SER A 89 -14.58 -6.74 1.79
C SER A 89 -15.52 -7.95 1.82
N ARG A 90 -15.30 -8.93 0.92
CA ARG A 90 -16.09 -10.17 0.85
C ARG A 90 -15.46 -11.34 1.60
N LEU A 91 -14.15 -11.30 1.85
CA LEU A 91 -13.40 -12.40 2.45
C LEU A 91 -13.13 -12.20 3.94
N THR A 92 -13.12 -10.96 4.40
CA THR A 92 -12.86 -10.63 5.81
C THR A 92 -14.09 -10.86 6.68
N ASN A 93 -13.86 -11.03 7.99
CA ASN A 93 -14.90 -11.06 9.01
C ASN A 93 -15.03 -9.72 9.76
N PHE A 94 -14.50 -8.63 9.21
CA PHE A 94 -14.63 -7.30 9.82
C PHE A 94 -16.07 -6.84 9.74
N SER A 95 -16.63 -6.50 10.90
CA SER A 95 -18.04 -6.13 11.08
C SER A 95 -18.39 -4.78 10.47
N ASP A 96 -17.48 -3.82 10.52
CA ASP A 96 -17.57 -2.50 9.88
C ASP A 96 -16.32 -2.32 9.00
N TYR A 97 -16.28 -3.06 7.90
CA TYR A 97 -15.17 -3.07 6.97
C TYR A 97 -14.80 -1.66 6.51
N PHE A 98 -13.55 -1.28 6.73
CA PHE A 98 -12.98 -0.06 6.20
C PHE A 98 -11.56 -0.32 5.71
N TYR A 99 -11.13 0.47 4.75
CA TYR A 99 -9.78 0.41 4.22
C TYR A 99 -9.25 1.81 4.02
N GLU A 100 -7.93 1.94 4.07
CA GLU A 100 -7.27 3.18 3.73
C GLU A 100 -5.93 2.93 3.07
N VAL A 101 -5.53 3.87 2.23
CA VAL A 101 -4.33 3.79 1.41
C VAL A 101 -3.34 4.87 1.83
N ARG A 102 -2.05 4.50 1.88
CA ARG A 102 -0.94 5.43 2.02
C ARG A 102 0.19 5.08 1.06
N LEU A 103 0.84 6.10 0.52
CA LEU A 103 2.13 5.94 -0.15
C LEU A 103 3.23 6.08 0.91
N LEU A 104 3.94 5.00 1.18
CA LEU A 104 4.97 4.96 2.22
C LEU A 104 6.35 4.74 1.60
N SER A 105 7.33 5.53 2.01
CA SER A 105 8.74 5.18 1.76
C SER A 105 9.08 3.86 2.46
N LEU A 106 10.13 3.17 2.03
CA LEU A 106 10.57 1.92 2.68
C LEU A 106 10.77 2.07 4.21
N ASN A 107 11.35 3.20 4.64
CA ASN A 107 11.56 3.50 6.05
C ASN A 107 10.25 3.78 6.80
N SER A 108 9.36 4.57 6.19
CA SER A 108 8.05 4.88 6.75
C SER A 108 7.19 3.62 6.86
N PHE A 109 7.20 2.77 5.83
CA PHE A 109 6.52 1.49 5.81
C PHE A 109 6.97 0.61 6.98
N LEU A 110 8.28 0.41 7.15
CA LEU A 110 8.82 -0.37 8.25
C LEU A 110 8.31 0.13 9.62
N LYS A 111 8.42 1.45 9.87
CA LYS A 111 8.06 2.03 11.17
C LYS A 111 6.56 1.97 11.44
N VAL A 112 5.75 2.40 10.47
CA VAL A 112 4.30 2.50 10.61
C VAL A 112 3.69 1.11 10.71
N VAL A 113 4.04 0.22 9.78
CA VAL A 113 3.44 -1.11 9.73
C VAL A 113 3.85 -1.95 10.95
N SER A 114 5.08 -1.80 11.45
CA SER A 114 5.47 -2.42 12.72
C SER A 114 4.60 -1.92 13.87
N GLN A 115 4.48 -0.60 14.07
CA GLN A 115 3.64 -0.02 15.13
C GLN A 115 2.17 -0.43 15.01
N VAL A 116 1.64 -0.47 13.79
CA VAL A 116 0.26 -0.88 13.51
C VAL A 116 0.03 -2.36 13.82
N LYS A 117 0.93 -3.26 13.38
CA LYS A 117 0.83 -4.69 13.68
C LYS A 117 1.09 -5.00 15.15
N ASP A 118 1.95 -4.25 15.83
CA ASP A 118 2.15 -4.37 17.28
C ASP A 118 0.88 -3.98 18.06
N ALA A 119 0.16 -2.94 17.60
CA ALA A 119 -1.04 -2.46 18.26
C ALA A 119 -2.30 -3.31 17.96
N LEU A 120 -2.44 -3.79 16.72
CA LEU A 120 -3.67 -4.41 16.23
C LEU A 120 -3.56 -5.91 15.93
N GLY A 121 -2.34 -6.44 15.75
CA GLY A 121 -2.10 -7.84 15.41
C GLY A 121 -2.85 -8.26 14.14
N SER A 122 -3.66 -9.31 14.26
CA SER A 122 -4.51 -9.84 13.19
C SER A 122 -5.78 -9.03 12.93
N ASN A 123 -6.06 -7.99 13.73
CA ASN A 123 -7.23 -7.11 13.50
C ASN A 123 -6.99 -6.11 12.37
N VAL A 124 -5.82 -6.13 11.73
CA VAL A 124 -5.51 -5.33 10.54
C VAL A 124 -4.80 -6.22 9.54
N LEU A 125 -5.19 -6.08 8.29
CA LEU A 125 -4.55 -6.72 7.14
C LEU A 125 -3.76 -5.68 6.38
N ILE A 126 -2.59 -6.09 5.89
CA ILE A 126 -1.66 -5.22 5.17
C ILE A 126 -1.41 -5.80 3.79
N HIS A 127 -1.77 -5.02 2.78
CA HIS A 127 -1.39 -5.23 1.40
C HIS A 127 -0.50 -4.08 0.93
N GLY A 128 0.47 -4.34 0.06
CA GLY A 128 1.38 -3.33 -0.45
C GLY A 128 1.78 -3.57 -1.90
N ASP A 129 1.57 -2.60 -2.78
CA ASP A 129 2.11 -2.63 -4.14
C ASP A 129 3.34 -1.73 -4.24
N VAL A 130 4.47 -2.31 -4.68
CA VAL A 130 5.75 -1.58 -4.76
C VAL A 130 5.86 -0.89 -6.11
N MET A 131 6.04 0.42 -6.06
CA MET A 131 6.17 1.27 -7.24
C MET A 131 7.34 2.25 -7.10
N THR A 132 7.68 2.88 -8.21
CA THR A 132 8.70 3.92 -8.24
C THR A 132 8.01 5.26 -8.44
N LEU A 133 8.20 6.18 -7.50
CA LEU A 133 7.70 7.54 -7.58
C LEU A 133 8.90 8.49 -7.50
N ARG A 134 9.13 9.27 -8.56
CA ARG A 134 10.24 10.25 -8.64
C ARG A 134 11.63 9.65 -8.37
N GLY A 135 11.85 8.41 -8.80
CA GLY A 135 13.12 7.70 -8.63
C GLY A 135 13.29 7.02 -7.27
N GLU A 136 12.32 7.15 -6.36
CA GLU A 136 12.32 6.47 -5.07
C GLU A 136 11.35 5.29 -5.07
N THR A 137 11.74 4.22 -4.39
CA THR A 137 10.85 3.09 -4.12
C THR A 137 9.85 3.47 -3.02
N VAL A 138 8.58 3.40 -3.36
CA VAL A 138 7.46 3.63 -2.45
C VAL A 138 6.52 2.44 -2.49
N ILE A 139 5.81 2.22 -1.38
CA ILE A 139 4.84 1.14 -1.24
C ILE A 139 3.47 1.78 -1.13
N TYR A 140 2.60 1.51 -2.10
CA TYR A 140 1.18 1.77 -2.01
C TYR A 140 0.58 0.78 -1.03
N THR A 141 0.48 1.21 0.21
CA THR A 141 0.10 0.38 1.35
C THR A 141 -1.38 0.54 1.63
N VAL A 142 -2.10 -0.57 1.63
CA VAL A 142 -3.52 -0.65 1.97
C VAL A 142 -3.65 -1.27 3.35
N PHE A 143 -4.20 -0.50 4.28
CA PHE A 143 -4.60 -0.95 5.60
C PHE A 143 -6.07 -1.34 5.54
N ILE A 144 -6.41 -2.54 6.00
CA ILE A 144 -7.78 -3.07 5.95
C ILE A 144 -8.16 -3.57 7.34
N SER A 145 -9.25 -3.07 7.90
CA SER A 145 -9.64 -3.35 9.29
C SER A 145 -11.12 -3.00 9.55
N ASP A 146 -11.61 -3.24 10.77
CA ASP A 146 -12.81 -2.56 11.25
C ASP A 146 -12.55 -1.05 11.39
N ARG A 147 -13.51 -0.22 10.97
CA ARG A 147 -13.43 1.26 11.00
C ARG A 147 -12.93 1.81 12.33
N ARG A 148 -13.36 1.24 13.45
CA ARG A 148 -12.98 1.68 14.81
C ARG A 148 -11.46 1.65 15.06
N ASN A 149 -10.72 0.80 14.35
CA ASN A 149 -9.28 0.65 14.51
C ASN A 149 -8.50 1.75 13.76
N PHE A 150 -9.13 2.49 12.84
CA PHE A 150 -8.47 3.55 12.08
C PHE A 150 -8.05 4.74 12.94
N ASN A 151 -8.74 5.00 14.06
CA ASN A 151 -8.26 5.99 15.05
C ASN A 151 -6.83 5.69 15.54
N ILE A 152 -6.47 4.41 15.67
CA ILE A 152 -5.12 3.99 16.08
C ILE A 152 -4.15 4.15 14.91
N ILE A 153 -4.55 3.72 13.71
CA ILE A 153 -3.75 3.82 12.50
C ILE A 153 -3.42 5.29 12.21
N ASP A 154 -4.41 6.18 12.22
CA ASP A 154 -4.26 7.62 11.98
C ASP A 154 -3.38 8.29 13.04
N SER A 155 -3.53 7.89 14.31
CA SER A 155 -2.65 8.39 15.37
C SER A 155 -1.19 8.00 15.14
N ILE A 156 -0.92 6.79 14.66
CA ILE A 156 0.44 6.33 14.33
C ILE A 156 0.97 7.11 13.12
N MET A 157 0.17 7.25 12.07
CA MET A 157 0.53 8.00 10.86
C MET A 157 0.87 9.46 11.18
N THR A 158 0.03 10.11 11.98
CA THR A 158 0.22 11.52 12.40
C THR A 158 1.51 11.68 13.18
N LYS A 159 1.81 10.76 14.11
CA LYS A 159 3.06 10.75 14.89
C LYS A 159 4.30 10.60 14.01
N GLU A 160 4.20 9.82 12.93
CA GLU A 160 5.29 9.66 11.95
C GLU A 160 5.30 10.77 10.88
N GLY A 161 4.44 11.78 11.00
CA GLY A 161 4.40 12.93 10.08
C GLY A 161 3.84 12.60 8.70
N ILE A 162 2.87 11.68 8.60
CA ILE A 162 2.26 11.22 7.35
C ILE A 162 0.82 11.75 7.26
N PRO A 163 0.59 12.93 6.63
CA PRO A 163 -0.70 13.62 6.68
C PRO A 163 -1.72 13.19 5.63
N PHE A 164 -1.34 12.35 4.65
CA PHE A 164 -2.10 12.14 3.41
C PHE A 164 -3.32 11.21 3.61
N GLU A 165 -4.54 11.75 3.69
CA GLU A 165 -5.80 10.99 3.83
C GLU A 165 -6.55 10.87 2.49
N ILE A 166 -6.47 9.73 1.80
CA ILE A 166 -7.12 9.56 0.48
C ILE A 166 -8.65 9.75 0.48
N HIS A 167 -9.29 9.50 1.62
CA HIS A 167 -10.73 9.60 1.79
C HIS A 167 -11.19 11.01 2.12
N SER A 168 -10.26 11.94 2.40
CA SER A 168 -10.64 13.32 2.63
C SER A 168 -11.30 13.89 1.37
N LEU A 169 -12.49 14.46 1.60
CA LEU A 169 -13.20 15.19 0.58
C LEU A 169 -12.50 16.50 0.22
N VAL A 170 -11.53 16.95 1.03
CA VAL A 170 -10.81 18.22 0.87
C VAL A 170 -9.38 17.97 0.38
N VAL A 171 -8.93 18.77 -0.58
CA VAL A 171 -7.61 18.67 -1.22
C VAL A 171 -6.48 18.93 -0.23
N ASN A 172 -6.67 19.83 0.73
CA ASN A 172 -5.67 20.18 1.74
C ASN A 172 -5.14 18.96 2.50
N ASP A 173 -6.01 18.00 2.79
CA ASP A 173 -5.68 16.80 3.58
C ASP A 173 -5.05 15.70 2.70
N ARG A 174 -4.98 15.94 1.38
CA ARG A 174 -4.44 15.03 0.37
C ARG A 174 -3.20 15.57 -0.33
N VAL A 175 -2.71 16.74 0.01
CA VAL A 175 -1.50 17.28 -0.64
C VAL A 175 -0.31 17.05 0.28
N ASP A 176 0.62 16.24 -0.20
CA ASP A 176 1.85 15.80 0.45
C ASP A 176 2.94 16.88 0.50
N GLU A 177 2.81 17.94 -0.32
CA GLU A 177 3.79 19.03 -0.40
C GLU A 177 3.16 20.38 -0.09
N GLU A 178 3.62 21.03 0.98
CA GLU A 178 3.14 22.34 1.39
C GLU A 178 3.30 23.40 0.29
N TYR A 179 4.45 23.44 -0.38
CA TYR A 179 4.68 24.36 -1.50
C TYR A 179 3.66 24.17 -2.63
N ARG A 180 3.31 22.92 -2.95
CA ARG A 180 2.30 22.62 -3.97
C ARG A 180 0.91 23.06 -3.52
N LEU A 181 0.57 22.83 -2.26
CA LEU A 181 -0.70 23.28 -1.68
C LEU A 181 -0.82 24.81 -1.72
N GLU A 182 0.25 25.53 -1.37
CA GLU A 182 0.28 26.99 -1.42
C GLU A 182 0.15 27.53 -2.85
N LEU A 183 0.80 26.89 -3.83
CA LEU A 183 0.57 27.22 -5.25
C LEU A 183 -0.88 26.97 -5.67
N MET A 184 -1.48 25.84 -5.27
CA MET A 184 -2.89 25.54 -5.56
C MET A 184 -3.82 26.62 -4.99
N LYS A 185 -3.63 27.01 -3.72
CA LYS A 185 -4.42 28.09 -3.09
C LYS A 185 -4.22 29.42 -3.82
N LYS A 186 -2.97 29.77 -4.15
CA LYS A 186 -2.65 30.99 -4.92
C LYS A 186 -3.38 31.02 -6.25
N TYR A 187 -3.30 29.96 -7.05
CA TYR A 187 -3.95 29.91 -8.36
C TYR A 187 -5.47 29.86 -8.26
N LYS A 188 -6.04 29.18 -7.24
CA LYS A 188 -7.49 29.19 -7.00
C LYS A 188 -8.02 30.61 -6.77
N ARG A 189 -7.32 31.42 -5.97
CA ARG A 189 -7.68 32.84 -5.74
C ARG A 189 -7.64 33.69 -7.01
N ILE A 190 -6.69 33.40 -7.91
CA ILE A 190 -6.52 34.13 -9.18
C ILE A 190 -7.61 33.73 -10.19
N VAL A 191 -7.86 32.43 -10.34
CA VAL A 191 -8.72 31.89 -11.41
C VAL A 191 -10.19 31.88 -11.01
N ASP A 192 -10.49 31.68 -9.73
CA ASP A 192 -11.86 31.57 -9.23
C ASP A 192 -12.05 32.37 -7.92
N PRO A 193 -12.02 33.71 -8.01
CA PRO A 193 -12.11 34.61 -6.86
C PRO A 193 -13.45 34.55 -6.13
N HIS A 194 -14.48 33.98 -6.75
CA HIS A 194 -15.82 33.83 -6.18
C HIS A 194 -16.13 32.41 -5.67
N ASP A 195 -15.13 31.50 -5.71
CA ASP A 195 -15.24 30.11 -5.28
C ASP A 195 -16.40 29.32 -5.93
N ILE A 196 -16.69 29.58 -7.20
CA ILE A 196 -17.79 28.90 -7.91
C ILE A 196 -17.38 27.52 -8.45
N LEU A 197 -16.08 27.25 -8.58
CA LEU A 197 -15.54 25.98 -9.05
C LEU A 197 -15.30 25.03 -7.89
N ASN A 198 -16.28 24.15 -7.66
CA ASN A 198 -16.23 23.04 -6.69
C ASN A 198 -15.94 23.51 -5.24
N PRO A 199 -16.81 24.37 -4.67
CA PRO A 199 -16.61 24.98 -3.36
C PRO A 199 -16.43 23.95 -2.25
N GLY A 200 -15.63 24.30 -1.24
CA GLY A 200 -15.33 23.44 -0.09
C GLY A 200 -14.33 22.31 -0.37
N LYS A 201 -13.93 22.08 -1.62
CA LYS A 201 -12.90 21.08 -1.96
C LYS A 201 -11.48 21.56 -1.71
N LEU A 202 -11.22 22.87 -1.66
CA LEU A 202 -9.93 23.43 -1.27
C LEU A 202 -10.19 24.53 -0.24
N ARG A 203 -9.63 24.38 0.97
CA ARG A 203 -9.60 25.42 1.99
C ARG A 203 -8.50 26.41 1.60
N VAL A 204 -8.94 27.54 1.06
CA VAL A 204 -8.10 28.61 0.52
C VAL A 204 -7.55 29.50 1.63
#